data_AF-R7QQ44-F1
#
_entry.id   AF-R7QQ44-F1
#
_cell.length_a   1.000
_cell.length_b   1.000
_cell.length_c   1.000
_cell.angle_alpha   90.00
_cell.angle_beta   90.00
_cell.angle_gamma   90.00
#
_symmetry.space_group_name_H-M   'P 1'
#
loop_
_entity.id
_entity.type
_entity.pdbx_description
1 polymer ?
#
loop_
_entity_poly.entity_id
_entity_poly.type
_entity_poly.pdbx_seq_one_letter_code
_entity_poly.pdbx_strand_id
1 'polypeptide(L)'
;MKIAEPQTYSRIIASSTDRKRKSSMFWSLLTSVFAICVTFCSASVISNATRQGTTHCHSEDQRGEKKCYGYMCLDWTFGSDEMAYAQSFYTDTLFAVGSYGSSENLGKCYEFQPTGTHWKFVFQVINQGTDVLDGSFDIQTGAGGVGIYNACTMETLDGDPPMFSEDLGAFGEICGGIQSVESCSSAPASLQTLCERSFEWGGRDLDVVDIRRVQCPSHLYEITGLRLTTDDSPFSEELRPTGKTTTTMDCCRPSASFPCLEDGSTRMPSADPNYPYVLRCGLDGARVSRDTERCS
;
A
#
# COMPACT_ATOMS: atom_id res chain seq x y z
N MET A 1 -37.84 55.65 24.40
CA MET A 1 -37.10 56.92 24.49
C MET A 1 -36.47 57.03 25.87
N LYS A 2 -35.21 56.61 25.99
CA LYS A 2 -34.20 57.12 26.93
C LYS A 2 -32.87 56.53 26.47
N ILE A 3 -32.02 57.44 26.04
CA ILE A 3 -30.68 57.25 25.53
C ILE A 3 -29.77 57.15 26.76
N ALA A 4 -28.85 56.19 26.76
CA ALA A 4 -27.68 56.22 27.64
C ALA A 4 -26.44 56.20 26.75
N GLU A 5 -25.65 57.27 26.87
CA GLU A 5 -24.38 57.51 26.19
C GLU A 5 -23.28 56.52 26.63
N PRO A 6 -22.25 56.32 25.79
CA PRO A 6 -21.19 55.36 26.02
C PRO A 6 -20.08 55.94 26.91
N GLN A 7 -19.69 55.21 27.96
CA GLN A 7 -18.47 55.52 28.70
C GLN A 7 -17.22 55.01 27.96
N THR A 8 -16.26 55.92 27.94
CA THR A 8 -14.99 55.95 27.23
C THR A 8 -14.02 54.80 27.52
N TYR A 9 -13.33 54.43 26.44
CA TYR A 9 -12.12 53.62 26.35
C TYR A 9 -11.08 53.88 27.45
N SER A 10 -10.59 52.80 28.06
CA SER A 10 -9.20 52.70 28.52
C SER A 10 -8.59 51.40 28.01
N ARG A 11 -7.51 51.55 27.27
CA ARG A 11 -6.73 50.48 26.63
C ARG A 11 -6.17 49.54 27.69
N ILE A 12 -6.63 48.29 27.69
CA ILE A 12 -5.80 47.18 28.17
C ILE A 12 -5.07 46.64 26.95
N ILE A 13 -3.76 46.85 26.95
CA ILE A 13 -2.82 46.26 26.01
C ILE A 13 -2.81 44.75 26.31
N ALA A 14 -3.67 44.00 25.61
CA ALA A 14 -3.57 42.54 25.58
C ALA A 14 -2.43 42.17 24.64
N SER A 15 -1.38 41.64 25.27
CA SER A 15 -0.20 40.98 24.72
C SER A 15 -0.39 40.34 23.33
N SER A 16 0.55 40.64 22.42
CA SER A 16 0.61 40.17 21.03
C SER A 16 0.89 38.66 20.84
N THR A 17 0.78 37.86 21.89
CA THR A 17 1.17 36.44 21.90
C THR A 17 0.08 35.47 21.48
N ASP A 18 -1.19 35.87 21.46
CA ASP A 18 -2.30 34.90 21.29
C ASP A 18 -2.85 34.81 19.84
N ARG A 19 -2.57 35.81 19.00
CA ARG A 19 -3.03 35.81 17.59
C ARG A 19 -2.10 35.05 16.63
N LYS A 20 -0.85 34.79 17.03
CA LYS A 20 0.11 33.99 16.25
C LYS A 20 -0.11 32.47 16.40
N ARG A 21 -0.65 31.99 17.53
CA ARG A 21 -0.88 30.55 17.75
C ARG A 21 -2.01 29.97 16.90
N LYS A 22 -3.08 30.73 16.64
CA LYS A 22 -4.19 30.24 15.81
C LYS A 22 -3.90 30.27 14.30
N SER A 23 -3.01 31.15 13.84
CA SER A 23 -2.57 31.18 12.44
C SER A 23 -1.52 30.11 12.13
N SER A 24 -0.63 29.79 13.09
CA SER A 24 0.36 28.73 12.88
C SER A 24 -0.23 27.31 12.95
N MET A 25 -1.31 27.07 13.71
CA MET A 25 -1.97 25.75 13.72
C MET A 25 -2.63 25.42 12.37
N PHE A 26 -3.23 26.42 11.70
CA PHE A 26 -3.89 26.19 10.41
C PHE A 26 -2.88 25.99 9.25
N TRP A 27 -1.69 26.60 9.34
CA TRP A 27 -0.61 26.41 8.37
C TRP A 27 0.28 25.18 8.65
N SER A 28 0.39 24.72 9.91
CA SER A 28 1.12 23.49 10.25
C SER A 28 0.34 22.22 9.92
N LEU A 29 -1.00 22.27 9.88
CA LEU A 29 -1.82 21.11 9.47
C LEU A 29 -1.84 20.87 7.96
N LEU A 30 -1.57 21.89 7.14
CA LEU A 30 -1.46 21.75 5.68
C LEU A 30 -0.04 21.43 5.19
N THR A 31 0.99 21.79 5.96
CA THR A 31 2.40 21.48 5.62
C THR A 31 2.83 20.07 6.04
N SER A 32 2.14 19.43 7.00
CA SER A 32 2.39 18.03 7.36
C SER A 32 1.79 17.00 6.39
N VAL A 33 0.88 17.40 5.50
CA VAL A 33 0.22 16.49 4.52
C VAL A 33 1.12 16.21 3.32
N PHE A 34 1.98 17.15 2.94
CA PHE A 34 2.93 17.00 1.83
C PHE A 34 4.31 16.47 2.23
N ALA A 35 4.70 16.56 3.50
CA ALA A 35 6.12 16.45 3.88
C ALA A 35 6.69 15.02 4.00
N ILE A 36 5.88 13.96 4.06
CA ILE A 36 6.39 12.66 4.52
C ILE A 36 6.40 11.58 3.43
N CYS A 37 5.48 11.64 2.47
CA CYS A 37 5.70 11.01 1.16
C CYS A 37 7.05 11.52 0.56
N VAL A 38 7.38 12.79 0.83
CA VAL A 38 8.61 13.47 0.38
C VAL A 38 9.91 12.98 1.04
N THR A 39 9.91 12.19 2.13
CA THR A 39 11.21 11.84 2.75
C THR A 39 11.98 10.78 1.94
N PHE A 40 11.30 9.78 1.36
CA PHE A 40 11.89 8.86 0.36
C PHE A 40 11.48 9.20 -1.08
N CYS A 41 10.35 9.89 -1.29
CA CYS A 41 9.96 10.47 -2.57
C CYS A 41 10.50 11.91 -2.75
N SER A 42 11.59 12.25 -2.05
CA SER A 42 12.32 13.48 -2.35
C SER A 42 13.07 13.27 -3.66
N ALA A 43 13.02 14.27 -4.53
CA ALA A 43 13.63 14.24 -5.87
C ALA A 43 15.09 13.70 -5.88
N SER A 44 15.82 13.86 -4.78
CA SER A 44 17.19 13.37 -4.60
C SER A 44 17.33 11.84 -4.57
N VAL A 45 16.43 11.11 -3.89
CA VAL A 45 16.47 9.64 -3.76
C VAL A 45 16.01 8.98 -5.06
N ILE A 46 14.92 9.50 -5.65
CA ILE A 46 14.41 9.08 -6.96
C ILE A 46 15.49 9.24 -8.04
N SER A 47 16.26 10.34 -8.01
CA SER A 47 17.26 10.65 -9.05
C SER A 47 18.44 9.67 -9.14
N ASN A 48 18.76 8.93 -8.06
CA ASN A 48 19.84 7.96 -8.10
C ASN A 48 19.38 6.59 -8.62
N ALA A 49 18.16 6.15 -8.28
CA ALA A 49 17.59 4.91 -8.79
C ALA A 49 17.22 5.01 -10.27
N THR A 50 16.62 6.14 -10.71
CA THR A 50 16.31 6.36 -12.15
C THR A 50 17.55 6.54 -13.02
N ARG A 51 18.71 6.92 -12.46
CA ARG A 51 19.96 7.12 -13.24
C ARG A 51 20.64 5.82 -13.68
N GLN A 52 20.31 4.67 -13.09
CA GLN A 52 20.95 3.39 -13.43
C GLN A 52 20.16 2.54 -14.42
N GLY A 53 18.92 2.92 -14.76
CA GLY A 53 18.11 2.22 -15.76
C GLY A 53 17.57 0.86 -15.33
N THR A 54 17.77 0.46 -14.07
CA THR A 54 17.28 -0.80 -13.49
C THR A 54 16.56 -0.49 -12.17
N THR A 55 15.45 -1.19 -11.90
CA THR A 55 14.73 -1.06 -10.61
C THR A 55 15.45 -1.84 -9.52
N HIS A 56 15.22 -1.55 -8.24
CA HIS A 56 15.73 -2.33 -7.11
C HIS A 56 14.96 -3.65 -6.87
N CYS A 57 14.12 -4.07 -7.82
CA CYS A 57 13.32 -5.27 -7.69
C CYS A 57 14.08 -6.50 -8.19
N HIS A 58 14.01 -7.55 -7.39
CA HIS A 58 14.40 -8.88 -7.79
C HIS A 58 13.18 -9.65 -8.28
N SER A 59 13.32 -10.31 -9.41
CA SER A 59 12.39 -11.29 -9.96
C SER A 59 12.83 -12.71 -9.61
N GLU A 60 14.13 -12.94 -9.35
CA GLU A 60 14.69 -14.25 -9.00
C GLU A 60 14.87 -14.46 -7.48
N ASP A 61 14.88 -15.73 -7.06
CA ASP A 61 15.33 -16.11 -5.71
C ASP A 61 16.87 -16.01 -5.65
N GLN A 62 17.42 -15.34 -4.64
CA GLN A 62 18.87 -15.07 -4.50
C GLN A 62 19.78 -16.31 -4.33
N ARG A 63 19.24 -17.53 -4.43
CA ARG A 63 20.02 -18.78 -4.35
C ARG A 63 20.56 -19.30 -5.70
N GLY A 64 20.33 -18.57 -6.80
CA GLY A 64 20.87 -18.96 -8.12
C GLY A 64 20.31 -20.28 -8.67
N GLU A 65 19.22 -20.79 -8.10
CA GLU A 65 18.49 -21.95 -8.60
C GLU A 65 17.31 -21.46 -9.46
N LYS A 66 17.42 -21.70 -10.77
CA LYS A 66 16.47 -21.46 -11.88
C LYS A 66 15.51 -20.26 -11.75
N LYS A 67 15.65 -19.30 -12.69
CA LYS A 67 14.69 -18.28 -13.17
C LYS A 67 13.22 -18.52 -12.79
N CYS A 68 12.88 -18.25 -11.54
CA CYS A 68 11.52 -18.28 -11.02
C CYS A 68 11.00 -16.84 -11.05
N TYR A 69 10.76 -16.33 -12.26
CA TYR A 69 10.24 -14.99 -12.51
C TYR A 69 8.95 -14.75 -11.72
N GLY A 70 8.85 -13.56 -11.11
CA GLY A 70 7.65 -13.16 -10.41
C GLY A 70 7.47 -11.64 -10.44
N TYR A 71 6.25 -11.22 -10.72
CA TYR A 71 5.73 -9.88 -10.52
C TYR A 71 4.60 -9.96 -9.48
N MET A 72 4.08 -8.82 -9.04
CA MET A 72 2.81 -8.82 -8.32
C MET A 72 1.69 -9.29 -9.25
N CYS A 73 0.71 -10.00 -8.69
CA CYS A 73 -0.52 -10.33 -9.41
C CYS A 73 -1.45 -9.13 -9.55
N LEU A 74 -2.27 -9.10 -10.60
CA LEU A 74 -3.35 -8.12 -10.72
C LEU A 74 -4.63 -8.60 -10.01
N ASP A 75 -4.84 -9.92 -9.92
CA ASP A 75 -6.03 -10.53 -9.32
C ASP A 75 -6.22 -10.20 -7.83
N TRP A 76 -5.15 -9.85 -7.11
CA TRP A 76 -5.24 -9.44 -5.70
C TRP A 76 -5.02 -7.95 -5.49
N THR A 77 -4.95 -7.16 -6.56
CA THR A 77 -4.88 -5.71 -6.46
C THR A 77 -6.23 -5.20 -5.96
N PHE A 78 -6.22 -4.16 -5.11
CA PHE A 78 -7.46 -3.55 -4.64
C PHE A 78 -8.35 -3.17 -5.82
N GLY A 79 -9.62 -3.57 -5.74
CA GLY A 79 -10.57 -3.34 -6.82
C GLY A 79 -10.54 -4.38 -7.94
N SER A 80 -9.76 -5.46 -7.87
CA SER A 80 -9.85 -6.55 -8.85
C SER A 80 -11.20 -7.28 -8.78
N ASP A 81 -11.55 -7.99 -9.86
CA ASP A 81 -12.79 -8.77 -9.88
C ASP A 81 -12.74 -9.95 -8.90
N GLU A 82 -11.58 -10.57 -8.72
CA GLU A 82 -11.38 -11.64 -7.73
C GLU A 82 -11.54 -11.11 -6.30
N MET A 83 -10.96 -9.94 -5.98
CA MET A 83 -11.16 -9.30 -4.68
C MET A 83 -12.61 -8.89 -4.47
N ALA A 84 -13.25 -8.31 -5.49
CA ALA A 84 -14.67 -7.94 -5.45
C ALA A 84 -15.59 -9.16 -5.23
N TYR A 85 -15.27 -10.29 -5.87
CA TYR A 85 -15.98 -11.55 -5.64
C TYR A 85 -15.75 -12.08 -4.22
N ALA A 86 -14.50 -12.14 -3.76
CA ALA A 86 -14.16 -12.63 -2.43
C ALA A 86 -14.79 -11.80 -1.31
N GLN A 87 -14.80 -10.48 -1.44
CA GLN A 87 -15.38 -9.60 -0.42
C GLN A 87 -16.92 -9.63 -0.42
N SER A 88 -17.58 -10.10 -1.50
CA SER A 88 -19.05 -10.19 -1.58
C SER A 88 -19.68 -11.14 -0.54
N PHE A 89 -18.87 -12.02 0.06
CA PHE A 89 -19.28 -12.90 1.15
C PHE A 89 -19.26 -12.21 2.54
N TYR A 90 -18.86 -10.94 2.60
CA TYR A 90 -18.68 -10.17 3.83
C TYR A 90 -19.54 -8.90 3.78
N THR A 91 -20.08 -8.50 4.93
CA THR A 91 -20.88 -7.27 5.03
C THR A 91 -19.96 -6.07 5.20
N ASP A 92 -20.19 -5.02 4.41
CA ASP A 92 -19.48 -3.73 4.49
C ASP A 92 -17.95 -3.87 4.57
N THR A 93 -17.39 -4.88 3.90
CA THR A 93 -15.95 -5.21 3.96
C THR A 93 -15.32 -5.15 2.58
N LEU A 94 -14.14 -4.54 2.50
CA LEU A 94 -13.29 -4.49 1.33
C LEU A 94 -11.96 -5.18 1.62
N PHE A 95 -11.45 -5.92 0.64
CA PHE A 95 -10.16 -6.59 0.76
C PHE A 95 -9.06 -5.81 0.08
N ALA A 96 -7.90 -5.78 0.73
CA ALA A 96 -6.72 -5.06 0.27
C ALA A 96 -5.45 -5.81 0.64
N VAL A 97 -4.38 -5.53 -0.10
CA VAL A 97 -3.03 -6.04 0.18
C VAL A 97 -2.02 -4.91 0.06
N GLY A 98 -0.84 -5.10 0.65
CA GLY A 98 0.30 -4.21 0.46
C GLY A 98 1.29 -4.24 1.62
N SER A 99 1.78 -3.07 2.01
CA SER A 99 2.76 -2.90 3.10
C SER A 99 2.15 -2.24 4.34
N TYR A 100 2.53 -2.71 5.53
CA TYR A 100 2.11 -2.11 6.80
C TYR A 100 3.17 -2.28 7.89
N GLY A 101 3.73 -1.17 8.36
CA GLY A 101 4.71 -1.14 9.44
C GLY A 101 5.96 -1.96 9.14
N SER A 102 6.39 -2.78 10.10
CA SER A 102 7.66 -3.51 10.03
C SER A 102 7.54 -4.91 9.40
N SER A 103 8.69 -5.54 9.15
CA SER A 103 8.82 -6.90 8.63
C SER A 103 8.14 -7.97 9.49
N GLU A 104 7.91 -7.69 10.78
CA GLU A 104 7.23 -8.62 11.69
C GLU A 104 5.75 -8.80 11.35
N ASN A 105 5.18 -7.91 10.53
CA ASN A 105 3.77 -7.95 10.15
C ASN A 105 3.48 -8.76 8.90
N LEU A 106 4.52 -9.21 8.20
CA LEU A 106 4.37 -9.95 6.96
C LEU A 106 3.46 -11.18 7.14
N GLY A 107 2.50 -11.33 6.24
CA GLY A 107 1.47 -12.36 6.22
C GLY A 107 0.30 -12.19 7.18
N LYS A 108 0.35 -11.24 8.10
CA LYS A 108 -0.77 -10.96 9.02
C LYS A 108 -1.88 -10.19 8.31
N CYS A 109 -3.10 -10.30 8.84
CA CYS A 109 -4.22 -9.46 8.43
C CYS A 109 -4.62 -8.45 9.51
N TYR A 110 -5.02 -7.26 9.05
CA TYR A 110 -5.50 -6.17 9.89
C TYR A 110 -6.86 -5.72 9.39
N GLU A 111 -7.77 -5.44 10.32
CA GLU A 111 -8.98 -4.69 10.03
C GLU A 111 -8.78 -3.24 10.45
N PHE A 112 -9.27 -2.31 9.64
CA PHE A 112 -9.39 -0.90 9.98
C PHE A 112 -10.57 -0.28 9.25
N GLN A 113 -11.02 0.89 9.72
CA GLN A 113 -12.05 1.67 9.05
C GLN A 113 -11.47 3.03 8.64
N PRO A 114 -11.46 3.36 7.34
CA PRO A 114 -11.13 4.72 6.93
C PRO A 114 -12.21 5.72 7.39
N THR A 115 -11.77 6.93 7.73
CA THR A 115 -12.66 8.01 8.13
C THR A 115 -13.52 8.46 6.96
N GLY A 116 -14.79 8.79 7.24
CA GLY A 116 -15.72 9.26 6.20
C GLY A 116 -16.31 8.17 5.30
N THR A 117 -16.00 6.90 5.56
CA THR A 117 -16.63 5.75 4.87
C THR A 117 -17.27 4.78 5.87
N HIS A 118 -18.28 4.04 5.42
CA HIS A 118 -18.89 2.95 6.17
C HIS A 118 -18.17 1.60 5.95
N TRP A 119 -17.30 1.54 4.94
CA TRP A 119 -16.54 0.33 4.61
C TRP A 119 -15.46 0.05 5.64
N LYS A 120 -15.35 -1.22 6.04
CA LYS A 120 -14.20 -1.77 6.75
C LYS A 120 -13.24 -2.39 5.75
N PHE A 121 -11.96 -2.27 6.01
CA PHE A 121 -10.92 -2.88 5.21
C PHE A 121 -10.36 -4.06 5.97
N VAL A 122 -10.23 -5.21 5.31
CA VAL A 122 -9.38 -6.30 5.78
C VAL A 122 -8.17 -6.37 4.86
N PHE A 123 -7.01 -6.04 5.43
CA PHE A 123 -5.75 -5.83 4.74
C PHE A 123 -4.76 -6.93 5.07
N GLN A 124 -4.26 -7.64 4.06
CA GLN A 124 -3.14 -8.58 4.25
C GLN A 124 -1.81 -7.92 3.92
N VAL A 125 -0.87 -8.01 4.87
CA VAL A 125 0.49 -7.49 4.68
C VAL A 125 1.27 -8.49 3.83
N ILE A 126 1.51 -8.17 2.56
CA ILE A 126 2.22 -9.04 1.61
C ILE A 126 3.62 -8.52 1.27
N ASN A 127 3.87 -7.25 1.54
CA ASN A 127 5.15 -6.62 1.27
C ASN A 127 5.68 -5.92 2.52
N GLN A 128 7.00 -5.72 2.53
CA GLN A 128 7.69 -4.92 3.54
C GLN A 128 8.00 -3.58 2.90
N GLY A 129 7.63 -2.49 3.56
CA GLY A 129 8.16 -1.18 3.22
C GLY A 129 9.05 -0.72 4.36
N THR A 130 10.30 -0.40 4.06
CA THR A 130 11.20 0.28 5.01
C THR A 130 10.72 1.70 5.34
N ASP A 131 9.78 2.21 4.54
CA ASP A 131 9.38 3.62 4.48
C ASP A 131 7.95 3.85 4.97
N VAL A 132 7.31 2.81 5.50
CA VAL A 132 5.96 2.89 6.04
C VAL A 132 6.06 3.42 7.46
N LEU A 133 5.68 4.69 7.66
CA LEU A 133 5.54 5.25 9.01
C LEU A 133 4.71 4.30 9.88
N ASP A 134 5.03 4.20 11.16
CA ASP A 134 4.23 3.44 12.11
C ASP A 134 2.74 3.84 12.00
N GLY A 135 1.90 2.90 11.55
CA GLY A 135 0.47 3.12 11.34
C GLY A 135 0.04 3.48 9.90
N SER A 136 0.93 3.54 8.91
CA SER A 136 0.56 3.74 7.50
C SER A 136 0.31 2.41 6.78
N PHE A 137 -0.72 2.33 5.94
CA PHE A 137 -1.03 1.19 5.07
C PHE A 137 -0.83 1.61 3.63
N ASP A 138 0.17 1.06 2.95
CA ASP A 138 0.38 1.32 1.53
C ASP A 138 -0.39 0.27 0.74
N ILE A 139 -1.55 0.66 0.22
CA ILE A 139 -2.48 -0.23 -0.47
C ILE A 139 -2.04 -0.41 -1.92
N GLN A 140 -1.92 -1.66 -2.35
CA GLN A 140 -1.70 -1.99 -3.76
C GLN A 140 -2.98 -1.66 -4.57
N THR A 141 -2.90 -0.64 -5.43
CA THR A 141 -4.03 -0.17 -6.25
C THR A 141 -3.60 0.00 -7.71
N GLY A 142 -4.54 -0.05 -8.65
CA GLY A 142 -4.22 0.21 -10.07
C GLY A 142 -3.64 1.61 -10.26
N ALA A 143 -2.44 1.70 -10.86
CA ALA A 143 -1.71 2.95 -11.05
C ALA A 143 -1.53 3.77 -9.75
N GLY A 144 -1.34 3.09 -8.62
CA GLY A 144 -1.15 3.69 -7.29
C GLY A 144 0.16 4.43 -7.07
N GLY A 145 1.05 4.47 -8.07
CA GLY A 145 2.39 5.06 -8.00
C GLY A 145 3.46 3.98 -7.92
N VAL A 146 4.42 4.05 -8.84
CA VAL A 146 5.45 3.01 -9.00
C VAL A 146 6.52 3.00 -7.90
N GLY A 147 6.61 4.09 -7.13
CA GLY A 147 7.60 4.28 -6.09
C GLY A 147 9.04 4.23 -6.61
N ILE A 148 9.97 3.95 -5.70
CA ILE A 148 11.39 3.78 -6.01
C ILE A 148 11.69 2.41 -6.64
N TYR A 149 10.80 1.44 -6.44
CA TYR A 149 10.89 0.06 -6.89
C TYR A 149 10.08 -0.11 -8.18
N ASN A 150 10.43 0.55 -9.27
CA ASN A 150 9.60 0.54 -10.49
C ASN A 150 9.88 -0.65 -11.43
N ALA A 151 9.29 -1.84 -11.18
CA ALA A 151 9.27 -2.93 -12.17
C ALA A 151 8.13 -2.79 -13.21
N CYS A 152 7.29 -1.76 -13.07
CA CYS A 152 6.20 -1.53 -14.01
C CYS A 152 6.73 -1.09 -15.37
N THR A 153 7.71 -0.18 -15.39
CA THR A 153 8.25 0.41 -16.62
C THR A 153 9.77 0.30 -16.75
N MET A 154 10.45 -0.36 -15.81
CA MET A 154 11.89 -0.61 -15.88
C MET A 154 12.22 -2.09 -15.72
N GLU A 155 13.36 -2.49 -16.26
CA GLU A 155 13.90 -3.84 -16.10
C GLU A 155 14.32 -4.11 -14.65
N THR A 156 14.13 -5.35 -14.18
CA THR A 156 14.53 -5.80 -12.83
C THR A 156 16.05 -5.86 -12.67
N LEU A 157 16.55 -6.01 -11.44
CA LEU A 157 17.98 -6.23 -11.19
C LEU A 157 18.51 -7.50 -11.86
N ASP A 158 17.62 -8.46 -12.11
CA ASP A 158 17.95 -9.74 -12.74
C ASP A 158 17.84 -9.67 -14.29
N GLY A 159 17.49 -8.51 -14.84
CA GLY A 159 17.40 -8.24 -16.27
C GLY A 159 16.09 -8.68 -16.92
N ASP A 160 15.02 -8.84 -16.14
CA ASP A 160 13.71 -9.18 -16.66
C ASP A 160 12.94 -7.95 -17.15
N PRO A 161 12.10 -8.09 -18.19
CA PRO A 161 11.42 -6.97 -18.81
C PRO A 161 10.45 -6.26 -17.85
N PRO A 162 10.10 -4.99 -18.12
CA PRO A 162 9.05 -4.31 -17.38
C PRO A 162 7.69 -4.98 -17.59
N MET A 163 6.84 -4.96 -16.56
CA MET A 163 5.48 -5.53 -16.62
C MET A 163 4.61 -4.86 -17.68
N PHE A 164 4.84 -3.56 -17.92
CA PHE A 164 4.09 -2.75 -18.86
C PHE A 164 5.03 -2.12 -19.89
N SER A 165 4.50 -1.93 -21.10
CA SER A 165 5.23 -1.31 -22.21
C SER A 165 5.12 0.21 -22.22
N GLU A 166 4.17 0.72 -21.46
CA GLU A 166 3.84 2.13 -21.27
C GLU A 166 4.97 2.87 -20.54
N ASP A 167 5.04 4.17 -20.77
CA ASP A 167 5.99 5.02 -20.07
C ASP A 167 5.57 5.28 -18.61
N LEU A 168 6.50 5.79 -17.81
CA LEU A 168 6.26 6.15 -16.42
C LEU A 168 5.08 7.13 -16.27
N GLY A 169 4.83 7.99 -17.27
CA GLY A 169 3.75 8.98 -17.24
C GLY A 169 2.36 8.34 -17.21
N ALA A 170 2.20 7.15 -17.79
CA ALA A 170 0.95 6.39 -17.74
C ALA A 170 0.51 6.01 -16.32
N PHE A 171 1.44 5.97 -15.36
CA PHE A 171 1.19 5.60 -13.96
C PHE A 171 1.01 6.82 -13.03
N GLY A 172 1.12 8.03 -13.56
CA GLY A 172 0.98 9.27 -12.79
C GLY A 172 2.24 9.65 -12.02
N GLU A 173 2.05 10.24 -10.83
CA GLU A 173 3.14 10.61 -9.93
C GLU A 173 3.90 9.36 -9.46
N ILE A 174 5.22 9.48 -9.25
CA ILE A 174 6.04 8.35 -8.78
C ILE A 174 5.50 7.81 -7.44
N CYS A 175 5.10 8.70 -6.54
CA CYS A 175 4.40 8.32 -5.31
C CYS A 175 2.96 8.82 -5.35
N GLY A 176 2.03 7.96 -4.95
CA GLY A 176 0.61 8.25 -5.01
C GLY A 176 0.02 8.17 -6.42
N GLY A 177 0.81 7.99 -7.49
CA GLY A 177 0.29 7.61 -8.80
C GLY A 177 -0.69 8.61 -9.42
N ILE A 178 -1.73 8.09 -10.06
CA ILE A 178 -2.78 8.91 -10.65
C ILE A 178 -3.57 9.65 -9.56
N GLN A 179 -3.82 10.94 -9.76
CA GLN A 179 -4.41 11.83 -8.73
C GLN A 179 -5.91 12.13 -8.94
N SER A 180 -6.51 11.69 -10.04
CA SER A 180 -7.95 11.84 -10.28
C SER A 180 -8.53 10.64 -11.03
N VAL A 181 -9.82 10.36 -10.82
CA VAL A 181 -10.52 9.25 -11.48
C VAL A 181 -10.54 9.41 -13.00
N GLU A 182 -10.68 10.64 -13.52
CA GLU A 182 -10.68 10.92 -14.95
C GLU A 182 -9.33 10.58 -15.62
N SER A 183 -8.26 10.71 -14.84
CA SER A 183 -6.91 10.41 -15.28
C SER A 183 -6.65 8.90 -15.32
N CYS A 184 -7.50 8.04 -14.74
CA CYS A 184 -7.36 6.58 -14.85
C CYS A 184 -7.37 6.08 -16.31
N SER A 185 -7.97 6.83 -17.23
CA SER A 185 -7.95 6.54 -18.66
C SER A 185 -6.55 6.57 -19.30
N SER A 186 -5.55 7.20 -18.66
CA SER A 186 -4.16 7.19 -19.12
C SER A 186 -3.38 5.95 -18.67
N ALA A 187 -3.90 5.20 -17.70
CA ALA A 187 -3.25 3.97 -17.22
C ALA A 187 -3.31 2.86 -18.28
N PRO A 188 -2.40 1.87 -18.21
CA PRO A 188 -2.51 0.64 -19.00
C PRO A 188 -3.90 0.05 -18.90
N ALA A 189 -4.41 -0.51 -20.01
CA ALA A 189 -5.81 -0.94 -20.10
C ALA A 189 -6.24 -1.91 -18.98
N SER A 190 -5.37 -2.81 -18.56
CA SER A 190 -5.63 -3.76 -17.47
C SER A 190 -5.68 -3.12 -16.07
N LEU A 191 -5.22 -1.87 -15.92
CA LEU A 191 -5.21 -1.13 -14.66
C LEU A 191 -6.34 -0.09 -14.54
N GLN A 192 -7.01 0.26 -15.64
CA GLN A 192 -7.99 1.37 -15.63
C GLN A 192 -9.13 1.12 -14.64
N THR A 193 -9.75 -0.06 -14.68
CA THR A 193 -10.83 -0.42 -13.74
C THR A 193 -10.34 -0.50 -12.29
N LEU A 194 -9.11 -0.98 -12.07
CA LEU A 194 -8.50 -1.04 -10.74
C LEU A 194 -8.25 0.38 -10.19
N CYS A 195 -7.78 1.29 -11.05
CA CYS A 195 -7.58 2.70 -10.73
C CYS A 195 -8.91 3.37 -10.38
N GLU A 196 -9.94 3.22 -11.21
CA GLU A 196 -11.27 3.81 -10.97
C GLU A 196 -11.87 3.35 -9.64
N ARG A 197 -11.89 2.03 -9.39
CA ARG A 197 -12.41 1.44 -8.15
C ARG A 197 -11.63 1.91 -6.91
N SER A 198 -10.33 2.20 -7.04
CA SER A 198 -9.55 2.75 -5.94
C SER A 198 -10.08 4.10 -5.46
N PHE A 199 -10.53 4.97 -6.37
CA PHE A 199 -11.18 6.24 -6.03
C PHE A 199 -12.59 6.02 -5.48
N GLU A 200 -13.39 5.17 -6.12
CA GLU A 200 -14.79 4.96 -5.76
C GLU A 200 -14.97 4.31 -4.37
N TRP A 201 -14.11 3.36 -4.03
CA TRP A 201 -14.26 2.55 -2.82
C TRP A 201 -13.45 3.06 -1.63
N GLY A 202 -12.72 4.17 -1.81
CA GLY A 202 -11.95 4.81 -0.73
C GLY A 202 -10.64 4.09 -0.40
N GLY A 203 -9.94 3.59 -1.42
CA GLY A 203 -8.65 2.90 -1.25
C GLY A 203 -7.43 3.82 -1.21
N ARG A 204 -7.60 5.15 -1.11
CA ARG A 204 -6.52 6.13 -1.32
C ARG A 204 -6.57 7.28 -0.30
N ASP A 205 -5.41 7.59 0.30
CA ASP A 205 -5.15 8.80 1.08
C ASP A 205 -6.16 9.16 2.18
N LEU A 206 -6.72 8.16 2.86
CA LEU A 206 -7.66 8.33 3.97
C LEU A 206 -6.97 8.17 5.33
N ASP A 207 -7.40 8.97 6.31
CA ASP A 207 -7.11 8.68 7.71
C ASP A 207 -7.87 7.41 8.13
N VAL A 208 -7.23 6.50 8.86
CA VAL A 208 -7.86 5.28 9.36
C VAL A 208 -7.89 5.24 10.88
N VAL A 209 -8.91 4.59 11.41
CA VAL A 209 -9.11 4.37 12.85
C VAL A 209 -9.33 2.88 13.13
N ASP A 210 -9.27 2.52 14.41
CA ASP A 210 -9.62 1.19 14.93
C ASP A 210 -8.82 0.05 14.29
N ILE A 211 -7.52 0.26 14.08
CA ILE A 211 -6.63 -0.75 13.51
C ILE A 211 -6.50 -1.90 14.50
N ARG A 212 -6.89 -3.10 14.06
CA ARG A 212 -6.83 -4.32 14.88
C ARG A 212 -6.30 -5.49 14.05
N ARG A 213 -5.44 -6.30 14.64
CA ARG A 213 -5.08 -7.59 14.02
C ARG A 213 -6.30 -8.51 13.99
N VAL A 214 -6.55 -9.14 12.85
CA VAL A 214 -7.63 -10.11 12.65
C VAL A 214 -7.10 -11.39 12.02
N GLN A 215 -7.91 -12.45 12.08
CA GLN A 215 -7.63 -13.67 11.32
C GLN A 215 -7.77 -13.36 9.84
N CYS A 216 -6.81 -13.81 9.01
CA CYS A 216 -6.94 -13.67 7.57
C CYS A 216 -8.15 -14.49 7.06
N PRO A 217 -9.13 -13.85 6.39
CA PRO A 217 -10.27 -14.56 5.84
C PRO A 217 -9.84 -15.55 4.75
N SER A 218 -10.53 -16.69 4.64
CA SER A 218 -10.18 -17.72 3.63
C SER A 218 -10.24 -17.22 2.21
N HIS A 219 -11.29 -16.48 1.86
CA HIS A 219 -11.41 -15.89 0.53
C HIS A 219 -10.26 -14.92 0.20
N LEU A 220 -9.59 -14.33 1.21
CA LEU A 220 -8.42 -13.50 0.99
C LEU A 220 -7.15 -14.35 0.82
N TYR A 221 -6.84 -15.25 1.76
CA TYR A 221 -5.62 -16.06 1.64
C TYR A 221 -5.65 -17.08 0.51
N GLU A 222 -6.82 -17.47 0.02
CA GLU A 222 -6.95 -18.33 -1.16
C GLU A 222 -6.59 -17.59 -2.45
N ILE A 223 -6.92 -16.30 -2.52
CA ILE A 223 -6.50 -15.40 -3.60
C ILE A 223 -4.98 -15.18 -3.50
N THR A 224 -4.49 -14.85 -2.32
CA THR A 224 -3.08 -14.45 -2.15
C THR A 224 -2.12 -15.62 -2.09
N GLY A 225 -2.57 -16.81 -1.67
CA GLY A 225 -1.75 -17.99 -1.46
C GLY A 225 -0.99 -18.04 -0.13
N LEU A 226 -1.18 -17.07 0.77
CA LEU A 226 -0.46 -17.02 2.05
C LEU A 226 -1.40 -17.03 3.24
N ARG A 227 -1.18 -17.98 4.13
CA ARG A 227 -1.83 -18.04 5.45
C ARG A 227 -0.79 -18.35 6.52
N LEU A 228 -0.90 -17.68 7.66
CA LEU A 228 -0.13 -18.04 8.85
C LEU A 228 -0.88 -19.06 9.70
N THR A 229 -0.20 -20.09 10.19
CA THR A 229 -0.74 -21.06 11.18
C THR A 229 -1.07 -20.40 12.52
N THR A 230 -0.45 -19.26 12.82
CA THR A 230 -0.76 -18.47 14.02
C THR A 230 -2.14 -17.81 13.97
N ASP A 231 -2.79 -17.80 12.81
CA ASP A 231 -4.11 -17.18 12.65
C ASP A 231 -5.25 -18.01 13.24
N ASP A 232 -4.97 -19.22 13.73
CA ASP A 232 -5.93 -20.08 14.43
C ASP A 232 -6.04 -19.74 15.94
N SER A 233 -5.23 -18.80 16.43
CA SER A 233 -5.18 -18.42 17.84
C SER A 233 -5.73 -17.01 18.07
N PRO A 234 -6.41 -16.75 19.21
CA PRO A 234 -6.84 -15.39 19.55
C PRO A 234 -5.61 -14.48 19.71
N PHE A 235 -5.68 -13.30 19.12
CA PHE A 235 -4.63 -12.29 19.23
C PHE A 235 -4.86 -11.45 20.48
N SER A 236 -3.80 -10.97 21.12
CA SER A 236 -3.92 -9.80 21.98
C SER A 236 -4.34 -8.64 21.10
N GLU A 237 -5.42 -7.93 21.45
CA GLU A 237 -5.81 -6.73 20.72
C GLU A 237 -4.69 -5.69 20.79
N GLU A 238 -3.88 -5.61 19.75
CA GLU A 238 -3.02 -4.47 19.50
C GLU A 238 -3.88 -3.44 18.76
N LEU A 239 -4.61 -2.65 19.55
CA LEU A 239 -5.35 -1.50 19.05
C LEU A 239 -4.36 -0.38 18.78
N ARG A 240 -4.14 -0.06 17.50
CA ARG A 240 -3.55 1.21 17.12
C ARG A 240 -4.68 2.19 16.80
N PRO A 241 -4.76 3.34 17.50
CA PRO A 241 -5.94 4.19 17.43
C PRO A 241 -6.09 4.91 16.09
N THR A 242 -4.99 5.17 15.38
CA THR A 242 -5.00 5.96 14.14
C THR A 242 -3.90 5.53 13.18
N GLY A 243 -4.15 5.72 11.90
CA GLY A 243 -3.21 5.52 10.81
C GLY A 243 -3.61 6.30 9.57
N LYS A 244 -2.96 5.99 8.44
CA LYS A 244 -3.34 6.52 7.12
C LYS A 244 -3.22 5.42 6.07
N THR A 245 -4.01 5.49 5.01
CA THR A 245 -3.76 4.71 3.79
C THR A 245 -2.99 5.56 2.79
N THR A 246 -2.06 4.96 2.06
CA THR A 246 -1.51 5.51 0.82
C THR A 246 -1.69 4.48 -0.30
N THR A 247 -1.28 4.81 -1.52
CA THR A 247 -1.30 3.87 -2.64
C THR A 247 0.07 3.54 -3.17
N THR A 248 0.22 2.33 -3.70
CA THR A 248 1.41 1.86 -4.41
C THR A 248 1.04 0.89 -5.54
N MET A 249 1.91 0.80 -6.54
CA MET A 249 1.89 -0.17 -7.63
C MET A 249 3.31 -0.27 -8.20
N ASP A 250 4.19 -0.95 -7.49
CA ASP A 250 5.61 -1.07 -7.86
C ASP A 250 5.86 -2.17 -8.94
N CYS A 251 4.84 -2.99 -9.22
CA CYS A 251 4.85 -4.20 -10.05
C CYS A 251 5.84 -5.29 -9.60
N CYS A 252 6.51 -5.09 -8.48
CA CYS A 252 7.56 -5.97 -8.02
C CYS A 252 7.00 -7.21 -7.37
N ARG A 253 7.80 -8.27 -7.40
CA ARG A 253 7.56 -9.46 -6.61
C ARG A 253 7.45 -9.06 -5.13
N PRO A 254 6.29 -9.25 -4.48
CA PRO A 254 6.12 -8.85 -3.09
C PRO A 254 7.00 -9.69 -2.15
N SER A 255 7.48 -9.08 -1.07
CA SER A 255 8.42 -9.73 -0.13
C SER A 255 7.93 -11.09 0.38
N ALA A 256 6.63 -11.26 0.62
CA ALA A 256 6.07 -12.51 1.14
C ALA A 256 6.00 -13.64 0.10
N SER A 257 6.32 -13.38 -1.16
CA SER A 257 6.39 -14.42 -2.20
C SER A 257 7.74 -15.12 -2.25
N PHE A 258 8.76 -14.60 -1.57
CA PHE A 258 10.08 -15.23 -1.48
C PHE A 258 10.05 -16.31 -0.40
N PRO A 259 10.22 -17.60 -0.73
CA PRO A 259 10.11 -18.68 0.25
C PRO A 259 11.26 -18.66 1.28
N CYS A 260 12.41 -18.13 0.89
CA CYS A 260 13.61 -18.09 1.72
C CYS A 260 14.28 -16.72 1.74
N LEU A 261 15.09 -16.49 2.77
CA LEU A 261 16.01 -15.37 2.89
C LEU A 261 17.37 -15.75 2.29
N GLU A 262 18.25 -14.76 2.12
CA GLU A 262 19.62 -14.93 1.60
C GLU A 262 20.44 -15.92 2.45
N ASP A 263 20.20 -15.97 3.76
CA ASP A 263 20.86 -16.89 4.69
C ASP A 263 20.32 -18.34 4.63
N GLY A 264 19.35 -18.60 3.74
CA GLY A 264 18.72 -19.91 3.55
C GLY A 264 17.60 -20.22 4.55
N SER A 265 17.32 -19.34 5.51
CA SER A 265 16.19 -19.50 6.42
C SER A 265 14.84 -19.30 5.69
N THR A 266 13.78 -19.90 6.21
CA THR A 266 12.43 -19.72 5.67
C THR A 266 11.92 -18.33 6.01
N ARG A 267 11.46 -17.57 5.01
CA ARG A 267 10.97 -16.20 5.23
C ARG A 267 9.71 -16.18 6.10
N MET A 268 8.84 -17.18 5.91
CA MET A 268 7.57 -17.32 6.61
C MET A 268 7.54 -18.66 7.37
N PRO A 269 8.27 -18.79 8.49
CA PRO A 269 8.43 -20.07 9.19
C PRO A 269 7.11 -20.61 9.77
N SER A 270 6.12 -19.74 9.99
CA SER A 270 4.81 -20.09 10.52
C SER A 270 3.74 -20.22 9.43
N ALA A 271 4.08 -20.26 8.14
CA ALA A 271 3.09 -20.36 7.08
C ALA A 271 2.42 -21.76 7.04
N ASP A 272 1.14 -21.79 6.66
CA ASP A 272 0.40 -23.01 6.38
C ASP A 272 1.03 -23.70 5.17
N PRO A 273 1.35 -25.01 5.23
CA PRO A 273 1.93 -25.73 4.09
C PRO A 273 1.08 -25.68 2.80
N ASN A 274 -0.24 -25.49 2.91
CA ASN A 274 -1.13 -25.34 1.76
C ASN A 274 -1.14 -23.90 1.23
N TYR A 275 -0.67 -22.93 2.00
CA TYR A 275 -0.61 -21.51 1.65
C TYR A 275 0.71 -20.89 2.15
N PRO A 276 1.87 -21.37 1.64
CA PRO A 276 3.17 -21.13 2.26
C PRO A 276 3.74 -19.74 1.97
N TYR A 277 3.32 -19.11 0.88
CA TYR A 277 3.81 -17.82 0.43
C TYR A 277 2.83 -17.16 -0.54
N VAL A 278 2.97 -15.86 -0.66
CA VAL A 278 2.19 -15.00 -1.55
C VAL A 278 2.49 -15.41 -3.01
N LEU A 279 1.46 -15.72 -3.80
CA LEU A 279 1.60 -16.22 -5.17
C LEU A 279 2.33 -15.21 -6.04
N ARG A 280 3.25 -15.69 -6.87
CA ARG A 280 3.89 -14.83 -7.88
C ARG A 280 3.12 -14.86 -9.18
N CYS A 281 3.23 -13.77 -9.93
CA CYS A 281 2.61 -13.66 -11.24
C CYS A 281 3.61 -13.51 -12.37
N GLY A 282 3.17 -13.88 -13.57
CA GLY A 282 3.93 -13.66 -14.80
C GLY A 282 3.98 -12.18 -15.18
N LEU A 283 4.63 -11.90 -16.31
CA LEU A 283 4.71 -10.55 -16.88
C LEU A 283 3.33 -9.96 -17.21
N ASP A 284 2.35 -10.82 -17.49
CA ASP A 284 0.96 -10.45 -17.75
C ASP A 284 0.16 -10.17 -16.47
N GLY A 285 0.77 -10.34 -15.29
CA GLY A 285 0.09 -10.18 -13.99
C GLY A 285 -0.83 -11.33 -13.62
N ALA A 286 -0.85 -12.41 -14.41
CA ALA A 286 -1.63 -13.60 -14.15
C ALA A 286 -0.86 -14.60 -13.28
N ARG A 287 -1.60 -15.33 -12.44
CA ARG A 287 -1.01 -16.30 -11.50
C ARG A 287 -0.27 -17.40 -12.23
N VAL A 288 0.96 -17.63 -11.81
CA VAL A 288 1.71 -18.81 -12.24
C VAL A 288 1.20 -20.01 -11.44
N SER A 289 0.98 -21.16 -12.10
CA SER A 289 0.40 -22.34 -11.43
C SER A 289 1.29 -22.85 -10.29
N ARG A 290 0.67 -23.37 -9.21
CA ARG A 290 1.43 -23.90 -8.07
C ARG A 290 2.32 -25.10 -8.40
N ASP A 291 1.92 -25.90 -9.38
CA ASP A 291 2.70 -27.07 -9.80
C ASP A 291 3.96 -26.70 -10.58
N THR A 292 3.99 -25.51 -11.19
CA THR A 292 5.20 -24.91 -11.77
C THR A 292 6.09 -24.23 -10.72
N GLU A 293 5.71 -24.23 -9.42
CA GLU A 293 6.46 -23.58 -8.34
C GLU A 293 7.63 -24.40 -7.79
N ARG A 294 7.80 -25.67 -8.17
CA ARG A 294 9.08 -26.35 -7.93
C ARG A 294 10.11 -25.77 -8.88
N CYS A 295 10.76 -24.69 -8.43
CA CYS A 295 12.10 -24.32 -8.87
C CYS A 295 12.93 -25.62 -8.72
N SER A 296 13.20 -26.26 -9.86
CA SER A 296 13.79 -27.60 -9.96
C SER A 296 15.26 -27.50 -10.32
#